data_AF-A0A1B9KFV1-F1
#
_entry.id   AF-A0A1B9KFV1-F1
#
_cell.length_a   1.000
_cell.length_b   1.000
_cell.length_c   1.000
_cell.angle_alpha   90.00
_cell.angle_beta   90.00
_cell.angle_gamma   90.00
#
_symmetry.space_group_name_H-M   'P 1'
#
loop_
_entity.id
_entity.type
_entity.pdbx_description
1 polymer ?
#
loop_
_entity_poly.entity_id
_entity_poly.type
_entity_poly.pdbx_seq_one_letter_code
_entity_poly.pdbx_strand_id
1 'polypeptide(L)'
;MSESLSKKLASTEQSDYSIRQRQRTAKAENPLENIKENSFFKVMFSDSLSLEQKVEEVTRILEFTDNKEVDRAKIQEFDNFKEYLQSISEEMSKQRIEMTDTEVFAELQRVYADFNNDLNSFIEKIKPLTEITDALYNLRQNGETRNALAKIKADQEWDAEKEAEKQQVQNEFINAEKQITNLKLEIEALQKDKSFFGLGQIKAASKAKIAANEKKIEQLDQDIQNNHKKLADIQEEIKQHQQQRAESMDVEKLKELLNLTSEQHTLRQADMVESALKFVNQGKERFGAIRGHLEKMVKQIEGLSDNNGNMIQIYAIMNEATKKVETVHRERRQELENKNTGDNLLESMKLDETRRNLDEHIDTVSTATVDTMQTYGELTTEAIKIRNMQAATKKQVESARAMHSRGIASVASQLSVVVTAVNSAAINEAQSMAGNTLAEMARVTNDIAKNEAIRIATGRDDINNDLEAMLQNLAEFGDTQREATEITRSALETMRANLDEIEKMAKDVQDDTRDFIAVTSDVLAEKNEPQKESSNTTSPFKL
;
A
#
# COMPACT_ATOMS: atom_id res chain seq x y z
N MET A 1 -8.35 -63.15 18.27
CA MET A 1 -9.78 -63.56 18.15
C MET A 1 -10.69 -62.45 17.61
N SER A 2 -10.17 -61.33 17.10
CA SER A 2 -10.98 -60.24 16.52
C SER A 2 -11.09 -60.29 14.98
N GLU A 3 -10.16 -60.93 14.26
CA GLU A 3 -10.21 -60.97 12.78
C GLU A 3 -11.09 -62.08 12.19
N SER A 4 -11.36 -63.15 12.94
CA SER A 4 -12.21 -64.27 12.48
C SER A 4 -13.72 -64.01 12.61
N LEU A 5 -14.11 -63.05 13.46
CA LEU A 5 -15.51 -62.60 13.60
C LEU A 5 -15.88 -61.60 12.51
N SER A 6 -14.98 -60.69 12.12
CA SER A 6 -15.23 -59.71 11.05
C SER A 6 -15.38 -60.33 9.66
N LYS A 7 -14.67 -61.43 9.36
CA LYS A 7 -14.84 -62.15 8.08
C LYS A 7 -16.14 -62.94 7.97
N LYS A 8 -16.72 -63.41 9.09
CA LYS A 8 -17.99 -64.15 9.10
C LYS A 8 -19.21 -63.23 9.00
N LEU A 9 -19.14 -62.02 9.53
CA LEU A 9 -20.20 -61.01 9.36
C LEU A 9 -20.22 -60.45 7.93
N ALA A 10 -19.05 -60.15 7.35
CA ALA A 10 -18.95 -59.63 5.98
C ALA A 10 -19.39 -60.64 4.89
N SER A 11 -19.17 -61.94 5.10
CA SER A 11 -19.61 -62.98 4.15
C SER A 11 -21.12 -63.25 4.20
N THR A 12 -21.77 -62.97 5.34
CA THR A 12 -23.21 -63.21 5.50
C THR A 12 -24.02 -62.07 4.88
N GLU A 13 -23.57 -60.81 5.04
CA GLU A 13 -24.19 -59.63 4.42
C GLU A 13 -24.05 -59.60 2.89
N GLN A 14 -22.92 -60.06 2.34
CA GLN A 14 -22.75 -60.17 0.88
C GLN A 14 -23.59 -61.30 0.26
N SER A 15 -23.88 -62.37 1.01
CA SER A 15 -24.74 -63.46 0.55
C SER A 15 -26.23 -63.07 0.54
N ASP A 16 -26.68 -62.28 1.52
CA ASP A 16 -28.06 -61.79 1.58
C ASP A 16 -28.36 -60.69 0.54
N TYR A 17 -27.36 -59.87 0.18
CA TYR A 17 -27.49 -58.90 -0.92
C TYR A 17 -27.60 -59.59 -2.29
N SER A 18 -26.90 -60.72 -2.47
CA SER A 18 -26.88 -61.47 -3.72
C SER A 18 -28.13 -62.35 -3.92
N ILE A 19 -28.74 -62.83 -2.84
CA ILE A 19 -30.00 -63.60 -2.88
C ILE A 19 -31.20 -62.67 -3.09
N ARG A 20 -31.17 -61.43 -2.56
CA ARG A 20 -32.19 -60.42 -2.85
C ARG A 20 -32.12 -59.85 -4.28
N GLN A 21 -30.97 -59.94 -4.96
CA GLN A 21 -30.84 -59.55 -6.37
C GLN A 21 -31.19 -60.66 -7.39
N ARG A 22 -31.33 -61.92 -6.97
CA ARG A 22 -31.63 -63.05 -7.89
C ARG A 22 -33.08 -63.54 -7.87
N GLN A 23 -33.98 -62.86 -7.17
CA GLN A 23 -35.44 -63.07 -7.27
C GLN A 23 -36.22 -61.83 -7.75
N ARG A 24 -35.54 -60.89 -8.43
CA ARG A 24 -36.19 -59.84 -9.24
C ARG A 24 -35.82 -59.99 -10.71
N THR A 25 -36.17 -61.14 -11.28
CA THR A 25 -36.32 -61.31 -12.74
C THR A 25 -37.74 -61.78 -13.05
N ALA A 26 -38.72 -61.20 -12.39
CA ALA A 26 -39.99 -60.90 -13.04
C ALA A 26 -39.85 -59.45 -13.50
N LYS A 27 -40.05 -59.18 -14.79
CA LYS A 27 -40.13 -57.83 -15.35
C LYS A 27 -41.10 -57.03 -14.47
N ALA A 28 -40.58 -56.14 -13.63
CA ALA A 28 -41.36 -55.02 -13.14
C ALA A 28 -41.34 -54.02 -14.29
N GLU A 29 -42.39 -54.03 -15.10
CA GLU A 29 -42.71 -52.89 -15.96
C GLU A 29 -42.71 -51.65 -15.05
N ASN A 30 -41.95 -50.63 -15.44
CA ASN A 30 -41.95 -49.36 -14.74
C ASN A 30 -43.37 -48.77 -14.95
N PRO A 31 -44.24 -48.62 -13.92
CA PRO A 31 -45.66 -48.27 -14.11
C PRO A 31 -45.88 -46.90 -14.79
N LEU A 32 -44.81 -46.12 -14.91
CA LEU A 32 -44.77 -44.75 -15.44
C LEU A 32 -44.48 -44.66 -16.95
N GLU A 33 -44.01 -45.73 -17.61
CA GLU A 33 -43.60 -45.67 -19.03
C GLU A 33 -44.77 -45.40 -20.00
N ASN A 34 -46.00 -45.74 -19.62
CA ASN A 34 -47.21 -45.58 -20.44
C ASN A 34 -48.24 -44.58 -19.88
N ILE A 35 -47.87 -43.70 -18.93
CA ILE A 35 -48.83 -42.77 -18.30
C ILE A 35 -49.53 -41.84 -19.31
N LYS A 36 -48.89 -41.56 -20.45
CA LYS A 36 -49.47 -40.74 -21.52
C LYS A 36 -50.71 -41.35 -22.17
N GLU A 37 -50.85 -42.67 -22.12
CA GLU A 37 -52.01 -43.37 -22.66
C GLU A 37 -53.21 -43.38 -21.71
N ASN A 38 -52.99 -43.09 -20.43
CA ASN A 38 -54.00 -43.05 -19.38
C ASN A 38 -55.09 -42.00 -19.66
N SER A 39 -56.34 -42.38 -19.43
CA SER A 39 -57.51 -41.54 -19.70
C SER A 39 -57.50 -40.24 -18.90
N PHE A 40 -57.12 -40.30 -17.62
CA PHE A 40 -57.03 -39.13 -16.74
C PHE A 40 -55.88 -38.21 -17.12
N PHE A 41 -54.73 -38.76 -17.53
CA PHE A 41 -53.60 -37.96 -18.02
C PHE A 41 -54.01 -37.13 -19.26
N LYS A 42 -54.66 -37.75 -20.24
CA LYS A 42 -55.10 -37.08 -21.48
C LYS A 42 -56.07 -35.94 -21.20
N VAL A 43 -57.00 -36.12 -20.26
CA VAL A 43 -57.96 -35.07 -19.88
C VAL A 43 -57.28 -33.95 -19.11
N MET A 44 -56.48 -34.27 -18.10
CA MET A 44 -55.87 -33.28 -17.20
C MET A 44 -54.86 -32.38 -17.90
N PHE A 45 -54.06 -32.94 -18.81
CA PHE A 45 -53.04 -32.20 -19.56
C PHE A 45 -53.50 -31.74 -20.95
N SER A 46 -54.81 -31.82 -21.26
CA SER A 46 -55.34 -31.23 -22.48
C SER A 46 -55.39 -29.71 -22.39
N ASP A 47 -54.84 -29.03 -23.39
CA ASP A 47 -54.92 -27.57 -23.54
C ASP A 47 -56.25 -27.11 -24.15
N SER A 48 -57.06 -28.03 -24.71
CA SER A 48 -58.33 -27.69 -25.37
C SER A 48 -59.55 -27.70 -24.44
N LEU A 49 -59.40 -28.18 -23.20
CA LEU A 49 -60.47 -28.30 -22.22
C LEU A 49 -60.37 -27.23 -21.14
N SER A 50 -61.48 -26.57 -20.79
CA SER A 50 -61.57 -25.70 -19.61
C SER A 50 -61.50 -26.51 -18.32
N LEU A 51 -61.26 -25.84 -17.18
CA LEU A 51 -61.21 -26.51 -15.87
C LEU A 51 -62.53 -27.23 -15.56
N GLU A 52 -63.68 -26.62 -15.85
CA GLU A 52 -65.00 -27.22 -15.65
C GLU A 52 -65.22 -28.42 -16.56
N GLN A 53 -64.78 -28.34 -17.82
CA GLN A 53 -64.86 -29.47 -18.76
C GLN A 53 -63.97 -30.64 -18.33
N LYS A 54 -62.78 -30.36 -17.77
CA LYS A 54 -61.92 -31.39 -17.18
C LYS A 54 -62.62 -32.08 -16.00
N VAL A 55 -63.30 -31.32 -15.13
CA VAL A 55 -64.10 -31.90 -14.04
C VAL A 55 -65.18 -32.82 -14.60
N GLU A 56 -65.95 -32.39 -15.60
CA GLU A 56 -67.03 -33.19 -16.19
C GLU A 56 -66.53 -34.48 -16.85
N GLU A 57 -65.45 -34.42 -17.63
CA GLU A 57 -64.90 -35.62 -18.28
C GLU A 57 -64.31 -36.59 -17.24
N VAL A 58 -63.62 -36.10 -16.21
CA VAL A 58 -63.12 -36.96 -15.11
C VAL A 58 -64.29 -37.59 -14.35
N THR A 59 -65.38 -36.85 -14.10
CA THR A 59 -66.61 -37.38 -13.49
C THR A 59 -67.19 -38.51 -14.35
N ARG A 60 -67.37 -38.30 -15.66
CA ARG A 60 -67.90 -39.35 -16.57
C ARG A 60 -67.03 -40.59 -16.64
N ILE A 61 -65.70 -40.44 -16.58
CA ILE A 61 -64.79 -41.59 -16.58
C ILE A 61 -65.00 -42.44 -15.33
N LEU A 62 -65.21 -41.82 -14.15
CA LEU A 62 -65.37 -42.48 -12.85
C LEU A 62 -66.80 -42.94 -12.52
N GLU A 63 -67.79 -42.58 -13.34
CA GLU A 63 -69.17 -43.05 -13.19
C GLU A 63 -69.27 -44.58 -13.36
N PHE A 64 -70.17 -45.19 -12.59
CA PHE A 64 -70.41 -46.64 -12.58
C PHE A 64 -71.13 -47.07 -13.86
N THR A 65 -70.64 -48.11 -14.54
CA THR A 65 -71.14 -48.53 -15.87
C THR A 65 -71.97 -49.81 -15.86
N ASP A 66 -72.39 -50.27 -14.67
CA ASP A 66 -73.05 -51.56 -14.45
C ASP A 66 -72.15 -52.77 -14.88
N ASN A 67 -70.86 -52.54 -15.15
CA ASN A 67 -69.88 -53.57 -15.52
C ASN A 67 -68.64 -53.50 -14.61
N LYS A 68 -68.56 -54.46 -13.69
CA LYS A 68 -67.50 -54.56 -12.68
C LYS A 68 -66.08 -54.58 -13.24
N GLU A 69 -65.85 -55.24 -14.37
CA GLU A 69 -64.50 -55.34 -14.94
C GLU A 69 -64.03 -54.01 -15.52
N VAL A 70 -64.93 -53.30 -16.20
CA VAL A 70 -64.68 -51.96 -16.76
C VAL A 70 -64.47 -50.94 -15.64
N ASP A 71 -65.31 -50.96 -14.61
CA ASP A 71 -65.23 -50.02 -13.49
C ASP A 71 -63.96 -50.24 -12.66
N ARG A 72 -63.55 -51.49 -12.43
CA ARG A 72 -62.25 -51.80 -11.79
C ARG A 72 -61.06 -51.32 -12.62
N ALA A 73 -61.08 -51.49 -13.94
CA ALA A 73 -60.01 -51.01 -14.81
C ALA A 73 -59.88 -49.47 -14.77
N LYS A 74 -61.01 -48.75 -14.75
CA LYS A 74 -61.03 -47.28 -14.62
C LYS A 74 -60.49 -46.79 -13.28
N ILE A 75 -60.84 -47.45 -12.18
CA ILE A 75 -60.27 -47.14 -10.86
C ILE A 75 -58.76 -47.38 -10.87
N GLN A 76 -58.30 -48.50 -11.45
CA GLN A 76 -56.87 -48.78 -11.53
C GLN A 76 -56.12 -47.76 -12.39
N GLU A 77 -56.72 -47.26 -13.47
CA GLU A 77 -56.18 -46.13 -14.23
C GLU A 77 -56.11 -44.85 -13.38
N PHE A 78 -57.11 -44.60 -12.53
CA PHE A 78 -57.12 -43.44 -11.63
C PHE A 78 -56.02 -43.52 -10.57
N ASP A 79 -55.83 -44.69 -9.97
CA ASP A 79 -54.77 -44.92 -8.98
C ASP A 79 -53.37 -44.81 -9.61
N ASN A 80 -53.15 -45.37 -10.81
CA ASN A 80 -51.90 -45.19 -11.55
C ASN A 80 -51.60 -43.71 -11.84
N PHE A 81 -52.65 -42.92 -12.12
CA PHE A 81 -52.51 -41.47 -12.30
C PHE A 81 -52.16 -40.75 -11.00
N LYS A 82 -52.78 -41.13 -9.87
CA LYS A 82 -52.40 -40.63 -8.53
C LYS A 82 -50.95 -40.94 -8.19
N GLU A 83 -50.48 -42.16 -8.45
CA GLU A 83 -49.08 -42.56 -8.23
C GLU A 83 -48.10 -41.71 -9.06
N TYR A 84 -48.44 -41.42 -10.32
CA TYR A 84 -47.68 -40.51 -11.17
C TYR A 84 -47.58 -39.11 -10.56
N LEU A 85 -48.71 -38.53 -10.12
CA LEU A 85 -48.74 -37.23 -9.47
C LEU A 85 -47.93 -37.22 -8.16
N GLN A 86 -47.98 -38.30 -7.40
CA GLN A 86 -47.17 -38.45 -6.19
C GLN A 86 -45.68 -38.50 -6.50
N SER A 87 -45.27 -39.18 -7.58
CA SER A 87 -43.87 -39.19 -8.03
C SER A 87 -43.36 -37.79 -8.43
N ILE A 88 -44.22 -36.95 -9.03
CA ILE A 88 -43.89 -35.54 -9.31
C ILE A 88 -43.72 -34.76 -7.99
N SER A 89 -44.61 -34.98 -7.03
CA SER A 89 -44.53 -34.34 -5.70
C SER A 89 -43.25 -34.71 -4.95
N GLU A 90 -42.82 -35.97 -5.03
CA GLU A 90 -41.54 -36.42 -4.49
C GLU A 90 -40.36 -35.74 -5.17
N GLU A 91 -40.40 -35.59 -6.49
CA GLU A 91 -39.33 -34.91 -7.24
C GLU A 91 -39.26 -33.42 -6.91
N MET A 92 -40.41 -32.74 -6.77
CA MET A 92 -40.46 -31.36 -6.26
C MET A 92 -39.90 -31.25 -4.84
N SER A 93 -40.12 -32.27 -4.00
CA SER A 93 -39.54 -32.33 -2.65
C SER A 93 -38.02 -32.39 -2.67
N LYS A 94 -37.44 -33.21 -3.55
CA LYS A 94 -35.98 -33.28 -3.73
C LYS A 94 -35.43 -31.93 -4.20
N GLN A 95 -36.05 -31.33 -5.21
CA GLN A 95 -35.65 -30.03 -5.73
C GLN A 95 -35.66 -28.94 -4.65
N ARG A 96 -36.65 -28.93 -3.75
CA ARG A 96 -36.66 -27.99 -2.61
C ARG A 96 -35.52 -28.21 -1.63
N ILE A 97 -35.18 -29.48 -1.34
CA ILE A 97 -34.06 -29.82 -0.45
C ILE A 97 -32.75 -29.31 -1.07
N GLU A 98 -32.56 -29.55 -2.36
CA GLU A 98 -31.38 -29.07 -3.12
C GLU A 98 -31.29 -27.55 -3.16
N MET A 99 -32.43 -26.83 -3.23
CA MET A 99 -32.47 -25.36 -3.20
C MET A 99 -32.27 -24.76 -1.80
N THR A 100 -32.27 -25.56 -0.74
CA THR A 100 -31.97 -25.09 0.62
C THR A 100 -30.45 -24.94 0.75
N ASP A 101 -29.94 -23.87 0.14
CA ASP A 101 -28.56 -23.80 -0.29
C ASP A 101 -27.59 -23.43 0.85
N THR A 102 -26.57 -24.27 1.05
CA THR A 102 -25.41 -23.99 1.92
C THR A 102 -24.30 -23.24 1.18
N GLU A 103 -24.34 -23.24 -0.16
CA GLU A 103 -23.32 -22.67 -1.03
C GLU A 103 -23.42 -21.14 -1.08
N VAL A 104 -24.62 -20.56 -1.14
CA VAL A 104 -24.84 -19.10 -1.01
C VAL A 104 -24.23 -18.56 0.28
N PHE A 105 -24.41 -19.27 1.41
CA PHE A 105 -23.88 -18.81 2.70
C PHE A 105 -22.35 -18.92 2.74
N ALA A 106 -21.79 -20.03 2.24
CA ALA A 106 -20.35 -20.20 2.12
C ALA A 106 -19.73 -19.12 1.21
N GLU A 107 -20.39 -18.78 0.11
CA GLU A 107 -19.92 -17.76 -0.82
C GLU A 107 -20.04 -16.35 -0.23
N LEU A 108 -21.12 -16.03 0.50
CA LEU A 108 -21.24 -14.79 1.26
C LEU A 108 -20.13 -14.65 2.32
N GLN A 109 -19.83 -15.73 3.06
CA GLN A 109 -18.77 -15.73 4.06
C GLN A 109 -17.39 -15.50 3.40
N ARG A 110 -17.14 -16.15 2.27
CA ARG A 110 -15.90 -15.97 1.50
C ARG A 110 -15.76 -14.55 0.99
N VAL A 111 -16.83 -13.97 0.43
CA VAL A 111 -16.84 -12.57 -0.02
C VAL A 111 -16.59 -11.62 1.14
N TYR A 112 -17.20 -11.84 2.31
CA TYR A 112 -16.95 -11.03 3.50
C TYR A 112 -15.49 -11.09 3.96
N ALA A 113 -14.91 -12.30 4.04
CA ALA A 113 -13.52 -12.49 4.44
C ALA A 113 -12.55 -11.78 3.47
N ASP A 114 -12.77 -11.94 2.17
CA ASP A 114 -11.92 -11.35 1.15
C ASP A 114 -12.03 -9.82 1.11
N PHE A 115 -13.23 -9.26 1.32
CA PHE A 115 -13.41 -7.82 1.48
C PHE A 115 -12.61 -7.25 2.66
N ASN A 116 -12.61 -7.94 3.79
CA ASN A 116 -11.81 -7.53 4.95
C ASN A 116 -10.32 -7.61 4.66
N ASN A 117 -9.87 -8.65 3.94
CA ASN A 117 -8.46 -8.78 3.54
C ASN A 117 -8.03 -7.65 2.59
N ASP A 118 -8.87 -7.30 1.61
CA ASP A 118 -8.59 -6.21 0.68
C ASP A 118 -8.61 -4.84 1.38
N LEU A 119 -9.53 -4.63 2.34
CA LEU A 119 -9.55 -3.42 3.17
C LEU A 119 -8.29 -3.30 4.04
N ASN A 120 -7.89 -4.39 4.69
CA ASN A 120 -6.66 -4.42 5.49
C ASN A 120 -5.43 -4.14 4.62
N SER A 121 -5.37 -4.73 3.43
CA SER A 121 -4.29 -4.47 2.46
C SER A 121 -4.21 -2.98 2.11
N PHE A 122 -5.35 -2.33 1.88
CA PHE A 122 -5.38 -0.89 1.64
C PHE A 122 -4.89 -0.07 2.84
N ILE A 123 -5.34 -0.41 4.06
CA ILE A 123 -4.91 0.25 5.29
C ILE A 123 -3.38 0.11 5.47
N GLU A 124 -2.82 -1.06 5.22
CA GLU A 124 -1.38 -1.30 5.29
C GLU A 124 -0.60 -0.45 4.27
N LYS A 125 -1.17 -0.19 3.10
CA LYS A 125 -0.56 0.69 2.08
C LYS A 125 -0.66 2.17 2.42
N ILE A 126 -1.72 2.60 3.10
CA ILE A 126 -1.91 4.00 3.53
C ILE A 126 -1.04 4.36 4.73
N LYS A 127 -0.96 3.46 5.71
CA LYS A 127 -0.38 3.75 7.02
C LYS A 127 1.01 4.41 6.97
N PRO A 128 1.96 3.96 6.12
CA PRO A 128 3.26 4.62 6.02
C PRO A 128 3.19 6.06 5.55
N LEU A 129 2.28 6.38 4.61
CA LEU A 129 2.13 7.75 4.07
C LEU A 129 1.53 8.70 5.11
N THR A 130 0.55 8.23 5.88
CA THR A 130 -0.03 9.03 6.98
C THR A 130 0.97 9.24 8.10
N GLU A 131 1.72 8.21 8.49
CA GLU A 131 2.75 8.32 9.53
C GLU A 131 3.86 9.30 9.15
N ILE A 132 4.29 9.30 7.88
CA ILE A 132 5.26 10.28 7.38
C ILE A 132 4.67 11.69 7.46
N THR A 133 3.44 11.88 7.00
CA THR A 133 2.79 13.20 7.00
C THR A 133 2.62 13.75 8.42
N ASP A 134 2.21 12.91 9.37
CA ASP A 134 2.06 13.27 10.78
C ASP A 134 3.42 13.62 11.42
N ALA A 135 4.46 12.85 11.13
CA ALA A 135 5.82 13.11 11.58
C ALA A 135 6.35 14.47 11.08
N LEU A 136 6.14 14.77 9.79
CA LEU A 136 6.53 16.06 9.22
C LEU A 136 5.79 17.22 9.89
N TYR A 137 4.48 17.07 10.09
CA TYR A 137 3.66 18.05 10.79
C TYR A 137 4.18 18.32 12.21
N ASN A 138 4.52 17.28 12.97
CA ASN A 138 5.06 17.39 14.33
C ASN A 138 6.43 18.11 14.34
N LEU A 139 7.35 17.70 13.46
CA LEU A 139 8.66 18.34 13.32
C LEU A 139 8.56 19.82 12.93
N ARG A 140 7.55 20.17 12.14
CA ARG A 140 7.27 21.55 11.76
C ARG A 140 6.72 22.34 12.94
N GLN A 141 5.70 21.80 13.61
CA GLN A 141 5.03 22.45 14.74
C GLN A 141 5.99 22.73 15.90
N ASN A 142 6.94 21.83 16.14
CA ASN A 142 7.93 21.95 17.21
C ASN A 142 9.16 22.80 16.79
N GLY A 143 9.25 23.23 15.53
CA GLY A 143 10.42 23.96 15.01
C GLY A 143 11.70 23.11 14.92
N GLU A 144 11.59 21.79 15.07
CA GLU A 144 12.72 20.85 15.12
C GLU A 144 13.18 20.38 13.74
N THR A 145 12.39 20.67 12.70
CA THR A 145 12.66 20.32 11.30
C THR A 145 14.12 20.54 10.88
N ARG A 146 14.68 21.72 11.19
CA ARG A 146 16.05 22.07 10.81
C ARG A 146 17.09 21.21 11.53
N ASN A 147 16.90 21.01 12.83
CA ASN A 147 17.81 20.21 13.66
C ASN A 147 17.75 18.74 13.26
N ALA A 148 16.56 18.23 12.97
CA ALA A 148 16.35 16.89 12.44
C ALA A 148 17.07 16.70 11.08
N LEU A 149 16.90 17.64 10.13
CA LEU A 149 17.58 17.59 8.83
C LEU A 149 19.11 17.66 8.95
N ALA A 150 19.62 18.55 9.80
CA ALA A 150 21.05 18.68 10.04
C ALA A 150 21.63 17.40 10.65
N LYS A 151 20.92 16.80 11.61
CA LYS A 151 21.30 15.52 12.23
C LYS A 151 21.32 14.39 11.20
N ILE A 152 20.25 14.23 10.42
CA ILE A 152 20.15 13.22 9.36
C ILE A 152 21.30 13.36 8.35
N LYS A 153 21.62 14.58 7.93
CA LYS A 153 22.70 14.84 6.99
C LYS A 153 24.07 14.48 7.57
N ALA A 154 24.35 14.94 8.79
CA ALA A 154 25.60 14.60 9.48
C ALA A 154 25.75 13.07 9.66
N ASP A 155 24.65 12.39 9.97
CA ASP A 155 24.60 10.95 10.10
C ASP A 155 24.86 10.23 8.77
N GLN A 156 24.30 10.71 7.65
CA GLN A 156 24.55 10.17 6.31
C GLN A 156 26.01 10.39 5.87
N GLU A 157 26.57 11.57 6.13
CA GLU A 157 27.97 11.87 5.83
C GLU A 157 28.91 10.96 6.62
N TRP A 158 28.64 10.76 7.92
CA TRP A 158 29.39 9.86 8.78
C TRP A 158 29.28 8.39 8.33
N ASP A 159 28.06 7.92 8.02
CA ASP A 159 27.82 6.56 7.52
C ASP A 159 28.58 6.32 6.20
N ALA A 160 28.59 7.31 5.29
CA ALA A 160 29.31 7.24 4.03
C ALA A 160 30.84 7.26 4.21
N GLU A 161 31.35 8.09 5.11
CA GLU A 161 32.77 8.15 5.47
C GLU A 161 33.26 6.80 6.02
N LYS A 162 32.50 6.21 6.95
CA LYS A 162 32.86 4.93 7.57
C LYS A 162 32.76 3.75 6.60
N GLU A 163 31.80 3.75 5.69
CA GLU A 163 31.74 2.71 4.65
C GLU A 163 32.89 2.87 3.64
N ALA A 164 33.29 4.10 3.30
CA ALA A 164 34.46 4.34 2.46
C ALA A 164 35.77 3.91 3.16
N GLU A 165 35.93 4.20 4.45
CA GLU A 165 37.06 3.77 5.27
C GLU A 165 37.16 2.24 5.31
N LYS A 166 36.02 1.57 5.54
CA LYS A 166 35.92 0.10 5.51
C LYS A 166 36.28 -0.48 4.14
N GLN A 167 35.78 0.10 3.05
CA GLN A 167 36.13 -0.33 1.69
C GLN A 167 37.62 -0.13 1.39
N GLN A 168 38.22 0.97 1.84
CA GLN A 168 39.64 1.21 1.68
C GLN A 168 40.46 0.13 2.41
N VAL A 169 40.15 -0.16 3.68
CA VAL A 169 40.87 -1.18 4.45
C VAL A 169 40.68 -2.58 3.86
N GLN A 170 39.50 -2.90 3.32
CA GLN A 170 39.26 -4.14 2.57
C GLN A 170 40.10 -4.23 1.29
N ASN A 171 40.24 -3.13 0.54
CA ASN A 171 41.08 -3.10 -0.65
C ASN A 171 42.58 -3.26 -0.31
N GLU A 172 43.04 -2.65 0.79
CA GLU A 172 44.39 -2.84 1.31
C GLU A 172 44.65 -4.30 1.71
N PHE A 173 43.67 -4.94 2.35
CA PHE A 173 43.70 -6.37 2.68
C PHE A 173 43.85 -7.25 1.44
N ILE A 174 42.98 -7.07 0.43
CA ILE A 174 43.01 -7.83 -0.83
C ILE A 174 44.36 -7.64 -1.56
N ASN A 175 44.89 -6.42 -1.55
CA ASN A 175 46.18 -6.12 -2.19
C ASN A 175 47.35 -6.79 -1.45
N ALA A 176 47.35 -6.78 -0.12
CA ALA A 176 48.37 -7.44 0.70
C ALA A 176 48.35 -8.97 0.48
N GLU A 177 47.16 -9.60 0.47
CA GLU A 177 47.02 -11.03 0.17
C GLU A 177 47.57 -11.37 -1.21
N LYS A 178 47.24 -10.58 -2.24
CA LYS A 178 47.74 -10.77 -3.60
C LYS A 178 49.26 -10.67 -3.68
N GLN A 179 49.85 -9.72 -2.96
CA GLN A 179 51.31 -9.58 -2.89
C GLN A 179 51.96 -10.79 -2.19
N ILE A 180 51.39 -11.28 -1.09
CA ILE A 180 51.85 -12.49 -0.41
C ILE A 180 51.79 -13.70 -1.35
N THR A 181 50.69 -13.89 -2.08
CA THR A 181 50.57 -14.98 -3.05
C THR A 181 51.66 -14.90 -4.12
N ASN A 182 51.90 -13.71 -4.70
CA ASN A 182 52.95 -13.52 -5.70
C ASN A 182 54.35 -13.80 -5.12
N LEU A 183 54.65 -13.30 -3.92
CA LEU A 183 55.94 -13.55 -3.25
C LEU A 183 56.14 -15.03 -2.93
N LYS A 184 55.08 -15.76 -2.55
CA LYS A 184 55.13 -17.22 -2.34
C LYS A 184 55.43 -17.97 -3.65
N LEU A 185 54.81 -17.58 -4.76
CA LEU A 185 55.10 -18.14 -6.09
C LEU A 185 56.55 -17.85 -6.53
N GLU A 186 57.04 -16.63 -6.29
CA GLU A 186 58.44 -16.26 -6.55
C GLU A 186 59.42 -17.08 -5.70
N ILE A 187 59.14 -17.28 -4.41
CA ILE A 187 59.94 -18.13 -3.53
C ILE A 187 60.00 -19.56 -4.07
N GLU A 188 58.85 -20.12 -4.48
CA GLU A 188 58.80 -21.47 -5.06
C GLU A 188 59.65 -21.59 -6.34
N ALA A 189 59.64 -20.56 -7.19
CA ALA A 189 60.49 -20.50 -8.38
C ALA A 189 61.98 -20.41 -8.02
N LEU A 190 62.34 -19.56 -7.05
CA LEU A 190 63.73 -19.38 -6.58
C LEU A 190 64.27 -20.63 -5.86
N GLN A 191 63.42 -21.41 -5.20
CA GLN A 191 63.79 -22.70 -4.58
C GLN A 191 64.18 -23.77 -5.62
N LYS A 192 63.66 -23.66 -6.85
CA LYS A 192 64.00 -24.54 -7.97
C LYS A 192 65.32 -24.13 -8.68
N ASP A 193 65.85 -22.93 -8.40
CA ASP A 193 67.10 -22.41 -8.99
C ASP A 193 68.36 -22.92 -8.25
N LYS A 194 68.79 -24.13 -8.62
CA LYS A 194 69.91 -24.86 -8.02
C LYS A 194 71.22 -24.69 -8.79
N SER A 195 72.34 -24.69 -8.08
CA SER A 195 73.70 -24.71 -8.67
C SER A 195 74.06 -26.10 -9.22
N PHE A 196 74.88 -26.15 -10.28
CA PHE A 196 75.47 -27.35 -10.89
C PHE A 196 74.45 -28.45 -11.30
N PHE A 197 74.03 -28.45 -12.57
CA PHE A 197 73.20 -29.50 -13.19
C PHE A 197 71.95 -29.94 -12.38
N GLY A 198 71.30 -29.00 -11.66
CA GLY A 198 70.05 -29.27 -10.93
C GLY A 198 70.17 -30.17 -9.69
N LEU A 199 71.38 -30.62 -9.36
CA LEU A 199 71.67 -31.56 -8.25
C LEU A 199 72.32 -30.88 -7.03
N GLY A 200 72.70 -29.61 -7.11
CA GLY A 200 73.33 -28.85 -6.02
C GLY A 200 72.38 -28.05 -5.13
N GLN A 201 72.93 -27.35 -4.14
CA GLN A 201 72.17 -26.44 -3.28
C GLN A 201 71.64 -25.22 -4.07
N ILE A 202 70.58 -24.58 -3.54
CA ILE A 202 70.05 -23.30 -4.04
C ILE A 202 71.18 -22.28 -4.11
N LYS A 203 71.26 -21.51 -5.20
CA LYS A 203 72.29 -20.47 -5.39
C LYS A 203 72.24 -19.45 -4.25
N ALA A 204 73.40 -18.95 -3.82
CA ALA A 204 73.49 -17.99 -2.73
C ALA A 204 72.67 -16.70 -2.96
N ALA A 205 72.63 -16.19 -4.21
CA ALA A 205 71.80 -15.05 -4.59
C ALA A 205 70.29 -15.34 -4.44
N SER A 206 69.86 -16.55 -4.80
CA SER A 206 68.46 -16.98 -4.68
C SER A 206 68.08 -17.22 -3.21
N LYS A 207 69.00 -17.74 -2.36
CA LYS A 207 68.81 -17.80 -0.90
C LYS A 207 68.63 -16.41 -0.27
N ALA A 208 69.41 -15.41 -0.69
CA ALA A 208 69.28 -14.04 -0.19
C ALA A 208 67.94 -13.39 -0.58
N LYS A 209 67.47 -13.63 -1.82
CA LYS A 209 66.16 -13.16 -2.29
C LYS A 209 65.00 -13.85 -1.58
N ILE A 210 65.09 -15.16 -1.32
CA ILE A 210 64.08 -15.89 -0.53
C ILE A 210 63.95 -15.27 0.86
N ALA A 211 65.06 -15.05 1.58
CA ALA A 211 65.03 -14.43 2.90
C ALA A 211 64.43 -13.01 2.89
N ALA A 212 64.69 -12.23 1.83
CA ALA A 212 64.08 -10.91 1.65
C ALA A 212 62.58 -10.98 1.38
N ASN A 213 62.14 -11.92 0.54
CA ASN A 213 60.72 -12.15 0.24
C ASN A 213 59.97 -12.69 1.47
N GLU A 214 60.57 -13.60 2.24
CA GLU A 214 60.02 -14.11 3.51
C GLU A 214 59.82 -12.99 4.53
N LYS A 215 60.82 -12.11 4.69
CA LYS A 215 60.69 -10.93 5.56
C LYS A 215 59.58 -9.98 5.09
N LYS A 216 59.40 -9.83 3.78
CA LYS A 216 58.32 -9.00 3.21
C LYS A 216 56.95 -9.64 3.39
N ILE A 217 56.84 -10.96 3.32
CA ILE A 217 55.62 -11.70 3.68
C ILE A 217 55.28 -11.48 5.15
N GLU A 218 56.25 -11.58 6.06
CA GLU A 218 56.03 -11.33 7.49
C GLU A 218 55.53 -9.91 7.77
N GLN A 219 56.06 -8.90 7.06
CA GLN A 219 55.56 -7.52 7.13
C GLN A 219 54.12 -7.40 6.61
N LEU A 220 53.81 -8.01 5.47
CA LEU A 220 52.45 -8.00 4.90
C LEU A 220 51.44 -8.76 5.78
N ASP A 221 51.86 -9.86 6.43
CA ASP A 221 51.04 -10.60 7.40
C ASP A 221 50.75 -9.73 8.65
N GLN A 222 51.72 -8.93 9.11
CA GLN A 222 51.50 -7.95 10.18
C GLN A 222 50.53 -6.84 9.74
N ASP A 223 50.66 -6.33 8.52
CA ASP A 223 49.74 -5.34 7.95
C ASP A 223 48.32 -5.90 7.84
N ILE A 224 48.16 -7.16 7.45
CA ILE A 224 46.88 -7.86 7.42
C ILE A 224 46.25 -7.95 8.82
N GLN A 225 47.03 -8.32 9.85
CA GLN A 225 46.53 -8.36 11.23
C GLN A 225 46.12 -6.97 11.74
N ASN A 226 46.90 -5.94 11.42
CA ASN A 226 46.57 -4.55 11.76
C ASN A 226 45.29 -4.10 11.06
N ASN A 227 45.12 -4.44 9.78
CA ASN A 227 43.92 -4.11 9.01
C ASN A 227 42.68 -4.88 9.49
N HIS A 228 42.83 -6.13 9.95
CA HIS A 228 41.76 -6.86 10.64
C HIS A 228 41.30 -6.16 11.91
N LYS A 229 42.25 -5.67 12.72
CA LYS A 229 41.94 -4.91 13.93
C LYS A 229 41.20 -3.61 13.58
N LYS A 230 41.69 -2.85 12.60
CA LYS A 230 41.01 -1.63 12.13
C LYS A 230 39.58 -1.91 11.65
N LEU A 231 39.35 -2.98 10.90
CA LEU A 231 37.99 -3.36 10.47
C LEU A 231 37.08 -3.68 11.65
N ALA A 232 37.59 -4.38 12.67
CA ALA A 232 36.83 -4.68 13.89
C ALA A 232 36.51 -3.40 14.68
N ASP A 233 37.48 -2.49 14.79
CA ASP A 233 37.31 -1.20 15.48
C ASP A 233 36.27 -0.33 14.74
N ILE A 234 36.34 -0.22 13.40
CA ILE A 234 35.34 0.49 12.58
C ILE A 234 33.93 -0.12 12.74
N GLN A 235 33.82 -1.45 12.76
CA GLN A 235 32.53 -2.12 12.97
C GLN A 235 31.94 -1.85 14.36
N GLU A 236 32.78 -1.81 15.39
CA GLU A 236 32.34 -1.50 16.74
C GLU A 236 31.96 -0.02 16.88
N GLU A 237 32.69 0.90 16.25
CA GLU A 237 32.31 2.32 16.16
C GLU A 237 30.94 2.51 15.49
N ILE A 238 30.69 1.84 14.35
CA ILE A 238 29.38 1.86 13.67
C ILE A 238 28.27 1.39 14.60
N LYS A 239 28.50 0.29 15.30
CA LYS A 239 27.51 -0.30 16.21
C LYS A 239 27.21 0.61 17.40
N GLN A 240 28.23 1.22 18.00
CA GLN A 240 28.06 2.16 19.11
C GLN A 240 27.34 3.43 18.67
N HIS A 241 27.70 3.98 17.51
CA HIS A 241 27.05 5.15 16.94
C HIS A 241 25.56 4.88 16.66
N GLN A 242 25.22 3.72 16.11
CA GLN A 242 23.83 3.29 15.88
C GLN A 242 23.03 3.13 17.18
N GLN A 243 23.64 2.62 18.26
CA GLN A 243 22.96 2.51 19.56
C GLN A 243 22.70 3.86 20.23
N GLN A 244 23.55 4.86 19.98
CA GLN A 244 23.41 6.21 20.52
C GLN A 244 22.40 7.07 19.73
N ARG A 245 22.07 6.69 18.49
CA ARG A 245 21.04 7.31 17.63
C ARG A 245 19.61 7.00 18.06
N ALA A 246 19.28 6.96 19.36
CA ALA A 246 17.87 6.93 19.76
C ALA A 246 17.18 8.23 19.30
N GLU A 247 16.59 8.16 18.10
CA GLU A 247 15.91 9.26 17.43
C GLU A 247 14.45 9.27 17.86
N SER A 248 13.81 10.44 17.83
CA SER A 248 12.36 10.46 17.93
C SER A 248 11.77 9.78 16.70
N MET A 249 10.64 9.10 16.88
CA MET A 249 9.91 8.43 15.79
C MET A 249 9.68 9.36 14.59
N ASP A 250 9.50 10.66 14.82
CA ASP A 250 9.31 11.65 13.75
C ASP A 250 10.56 11.87 12.90
N VAL A 251 11.77 11.85 13.49
CA VAL A 251 13.05 12.00 12.77
C VAL A 251 13.34 10.76 11.92
N GLU A 252 13.02 9.57 12.43
CA GLU A 252 13.13 8.32 11.65
C GLU A 252 12.21 8.34 10.43
N LYS A 253 10.98 8.84 10.57
CA LYS A 253 10.03 8.99 9.45
C LYS A 253 10.46 10.04 8.44
N LEU A 254 11.06 11.15 8.89
CA LEU A 254 11.69 12.12 7.99
C LEU A 254 12.88 11.48 7.24
N LYS A 255 13.69 10.66 7.90
CA LYS A 255 14.78 9.92 7.27
C LYS A 255 14.26 8.91 6.24
N GLU A 256 13.17 8.20 6.54
CA GLU A 256 12.47 7.33 5.59
C GLU A 256 12.03 8.13 4.35
N LEU A 257 11.41 9.29 4.54
CA LEU A 257 10.98 10.18 3.44
C LEU A 257 12.15 10.61 2.56
N LEU A 258 13.28 11.01 3.15
CA LEU A 258 14.46 11.52 2.44
C LEU A 258 15.24 10.42 1.71
N ASN A 259 15.23 9.20 2.27
CA ASN A 259 15.87 8.03 1.66
C ASN A 259 15.01 7.40 0.57
N LEU A 260 13.70 7.69 0.54
CA LEU A 260 12.83 7.25 -0.54
C LEU A 260 13.15 8.04 -1.81
N THR A 261 13.46 7.32 -2.88
CA THR A 261 13.60 7.94 -4.19
C THR A 261 12.25 8.49 -4.67
N SER A 262 12.26 9.49 -5.55
CA SER A 262 11.03 9.98 -6.20
C SER A 262 10.21 8.84 -6.82
N GLU A 263 10.89 7.83 -7.37
CA GLU A 263 10.29 6.64 -7.97
C GLU A 263 9.64 5.74 -6.91
N GLN A 264 10.28 5.53 -5.76
CA GLN A 264 9.71 4.75 -4.66
C GLN A 264 8.47 5.41 -4.04
N HIS A 265 8.45 6.74 -3.94
CA HIS A 265 7.25 7.50 -3.53
C HIS A 265 6.11 7.35 -4.53
N THR A 266 6.41 7.49 -5.83
CA THR A 266 5.40 7.28 -6.89
C THR A 266 4.87 5.84 -6.90
N LEU A 267 5.73 4.85 -6.70
CA LEU A 267 5.35 3.43 -6.58
C LEU A 267 4.43 3.20 -5.37
N ARG A 268 4.73 3.77 -4.20
CA ARG A 268 3.86 3.65 -3.01
C ARG A 268 2.48 4.25 -3.25
N GLN A 269 2.40 5.38 -3.95
CA GLN A 269 1.12 5.98 -4.33
C GLN A 269 0.37 5.15 -5.37
N ALA A 270 1.07 4.62 -6.38
CA ALA A 270 0.50 3.73 -7.39
C ALA A 270 -0.06 2.45 -6.75
N ASP A 271 0.69 1.81 -5.85
CA ASP A 271 0.26 0.64 -5.08
C ASP A 271 -1.01 0.92 -4.26
N MET A 272 -1.11 2.09 -3.63
CA MET A 272 -2.28 2.49 -2.85
C MET A 272 -3.51 2.65 -3.76
N VAL A 273 -3.36 3.33 -4.90
CA VAL A 273 -4.43 3.51 -5.89
C VAL A 273 -4.84 2.15 -6.48
N GLU A 274 -3.87 1.31 -6.81
CA GLU A 274 -4.11 -0.05 -7.32
C GLU A 274 -4.85 -0.90 -6.29
N SER A 275 -4.47 -0.85 -5.01
CA SER A 275 -5.17 -1.56 -3.93
C SER A 275 -6.62 -1.09 -3.79
N ALA A 276 -6.87 0.23 -3.87
CA ALA A 276 -8.23 0.77 -3.83
C ALA A 276 -9.06 0.34 -5.06
N LEU A 277 -8.48 0.38 -6.25
CA LEU A 277 -9.12 -0.09 -7.49
C LEU A 277 -9.41 -1.59 -7.45
N LYS A 278 -8.47 -2.38 -6.94
CA LYS A 278 -8.61 -3.83 -6.76
C LYS A 278 -9.78 -4.14 -5.83
N PHE A 279 -9.87 -3.49 -4.68
CA PHE A 279 -11.00 -3.64 -3.75
C PHE A 279 -12.34 -3.39 -4.45
N VAL A 280 -12.45 -2.29 -5.20
CA VAL A 280 -13.70 -1.93 -5.90
C VAL A 280 -14.04 -2.94 -7.01
N ASN A 281 -13.06 -3.32 -7.82
CA ASN A 281 -13.25 -4.23 -8.95
C ASN A 281 -13.59 -5.65 -8.49
N GLN A 282 -12.84 -6.19 -7.53
CA GLN A 282 -13.11 -7.52 -6.98
C GLN A 282 -14.45 -7.53 -6.25
N GLY A 283 -14.76 -6.46 -5.51
CA GLY A 283 -16.05 -6.31 -4.87
C GLY A 283 -17.21 -6.38 -5.86
N LYS A 284 -17.08 -5.67 -6.99
CA LYS A 284 -18.10 -5.65 -8.05
C LYS A 284 -18.32 -7.03 -8.66
N GLU A 285 -17.23 -7.73 -8.98
CA GLU A 285 -17.27 -9.06 -9.59
C GLU A 285 -17.92 -10.09 -8.66
N ARG A 286 -17.50 -10.13 -7.40
CA ARG A 286 -17.95 -11.10 -6.40
C ARG A 286 -19.40 -10.92 -5.98
N PHE A 287 -19.83 -9.69 -5.70
CA PHE A 287 -21.25 -9.41 -5.45
C PHE A 287 -22.09 -9.60 -6.71
N GLY A 288 -21.51 -9.42 -7.90
CA GLY A 288 -22.11 -9.78 -9.17
C GLY A 288 -22.39 -11.28 -9.28
N ALA A 289 -21.44 -12.12 -8.89
CA ALA A 289 -21.58 -13.59 -8.87
C ALA A 289 -22.66 -14.05 -7.88
N ILE A 290 -22.63 -13.57 -6.63
CA ILE A 290 -23.66 -13.87 -5.62
C ILE A 290 -25.04 -13.47 -6.12
N ARG A 291 -25.17 -12.26 -6.69
CA ARG A 291 -26.43 -11.80 -7.27
C ARG A 291 -26.89 -12.73 -8.39
N GLY A 292 -25.99 -13.12 -9.29
CA GLY A 292 -26.30 -14.04 -10.38
C GLY A 292 -26.79 -15.40 -9.88
N HIS A 293 -26.19 -15.92 -8.81
CA HIS A 293 -26.62 -17.18 -8.19
C HIS A 293 -27.99 -17.05 -7.51
N LEU A 294 -28.19 -16.01 -6.71
CA LEU A 294 -29.49 -15.73 -6.08
C LEU A 294 -30.60 -15.50 -7.12
N GLU A 295 -30.32 -14.83 -8.24
CA GLU A 295 -31.27 -14.63 -9.34
C GLU A 295 -31.67 -15.95 -10.02
N LYS A 296 -30.71 -16.89 -10.19
CA LYS A 296 -31.02 -18.24 -10.68
C LYS A 296 -31.91 -19.00 -9.70
N MET A 297 -31.61 -18.91 -8.40
CA MET A 297 -32.41 -19.53 -7.35
C MET A 297 -33.84 -18.99 -7.32
N VAL A 298 -34.04 -17.67 -7.48
CA VAL A 298 -35.38 -17.09 -7.59
C VAL A 298 -36.16 -17.70 -8.75
N LYS A 299 -35.54 -17.85 -9.93
CA LYS A 299 -36.18 -18.48 -11.10
C LYS A 299 -36.53 -19.94 -10.87
N GLN A 300 -35.64 -20.68 -10.20
CA GLN A 300 -35.89 -22.08 -9.84
C GLN A 300 -37.06 -22.22 -8.84
N ILE A 301 -37.13 -21.34 -7.84
CA ILE A 301 -38.25 -21.29 -6.88
C ILE A 301 -39.56 -20.88 -7.59
N GLU A 302 -39.50 -19.96 -8.55
CA GLU A 302 -40.66 -19.61 -9.39
C GLU A 302 -41.17 -20.82 -10.18
N GLY A 303 -40.27 -21.57 -10.82
CA GLY A 303 -40.63 -22.83 -11.50
C GLY A 303 -41.25 -23.88 -10.56
N LEU A 304 -40.72 -24.02 -9.33
CA LEU A 304 -41.33 -24.88 -8.30
C LEU A 304 -42.71 -24.38 -7.87
N SER A 305 -42.89 -23.07 -7.74
CA SER A 305 -44.19 -22.46 -7.39
C SER A 305 -45.23 -22.73 -8.47
N ASP A 306 -44.85 -22.59 -9.74
CA ASP A 306 -45.72 -22.85 -10.88
C ASP A 306 -46.08 -24.34 -10.97
N ASN A 307 -45.10 -25.24 -10.82
CA ASN A 307 -45.33 -26.69 -10.79
C ASN A 307 -46.26 -27.10 -9.65
N ASN A 308 -46.03 -26.58 -8.43
CA ASN A 308 -46.90 -26.84 -7.29
C ASN A 308 -48.31 -26.26 -7.52
N GLY A 309 -48.43 -25.08 -8.12
CA GLY A 309 -49.70 -24.48 -8.52
C GLY A 309 -50.49 -25.37 -9.50
N ASN A 310 -49.81 -25.92 -10.51
CA ASN A 310 -50.42 -26.87 -11.46
C ASN A 310 -50.89 -28.15 -10.75
N MET A 311 -50.10 -28.69 -9.82
CA MET A 311 -50.49 -29.86 -9.03
C MET A 311 -51.73 -29.58 -8.16
N ILE A 312 -51.79 -28.42 -7.50
CA ILE A 312 -52.97 -27.99 -6.73
C ILE A 312 -54.21 -27.95 -7.64
N GLN A 313 -54.08 -27.41 -8.86
CA GLN A 313 -55.19 -27.36 -9.82
C GLN A 313 -55.65 -28.77 -10.22
N ILE A 314 -54.72 -29.68 -10.52
CA ILE A 314 -55.06 -31.08 -10.88
C ILE A 314 -55.80 -31.76 -9.72
N TYR A 315 -55.32 -31.66 -8.49
CA TYR A 315 -55.99 -32.24 -7.32
C TYR A 315 -57.33 -31.55 -6.99
N ALA A 316 -57.48 -30.26 -7.29
CA ALA A 316 -58.77 -29.57 -7.17
C ALA A 316 -59.80 -30.12 -8.15
N ILE A 317 -59.41 -30.34 -9.41
CA ILE A 317 -60.26 -30.97 -10.44
C ILE A 317 -60.65 -32.38 -10.01
N MET A 318 -59.69 -33.18 -9.53
CA MET A 318 -59.97 -34.55 -9.06
C MET A 318 -60.96 -34.56 -7.90
N ASN A 319 -60.75 -33.71 -6.89
CA ASN A 319 -61.61 -33.63 -5.71
C ASN A 319 -63.04 -33.17 -6.08
N GLU A 320 -63.18 -32.19 -6.97
CA GLU A 320 -64.50 -31.76 -7.44
C GLU A 320 -65.18 -32.85 -8.29
N ALA A 321 -64.41 -33.55 -9.13
CA ALA A 321 -64.93 -34.62 -9.95
C ALA A 321 -65.40 -35.81 -9.10
N THR A 322 -64.63 -36.25 -8.10
CA THR A 322 -65.01 -37.37 -7.23
C THR A 322 -66.21 -37.03 -6.35
N LYS A 323 -66.35 -35.77 -5.87
CA LYS A 323 -67.56 -35.30 -5.18
C LYS A 323 -68.82 -35.36 -6.07
N LYS A 324 -68.69 -34.95 -7.34
CA LYS A 324 -69.80 -35.08 -8.30
C LYS A 324 -70.16 -36.54 -8.52
N VAL A 325 -69.16 -37.41 -8.67
CA VAL A 325 -69.33 -38.86 -8.80
C VAL A 325 -70.07 -39.45 -7.58
N GLU A 326 -69.70 -39.07 -6.36
CA GLU A 326 -70.40 -39.49 -5.13
C GLU A 326 -71.89 -39.09 -5.14
N THR A 327 -72.20 -37.90 -5.68
CA THR A 327 -73.58 -37.42 -5.80
C THR A 327 -74.36 -38.27 -6.81
N VAL A 328 -73.78 -38.51 -8.00
CA VAL A 328 -74.37 -39.36 -9.05
C VAL A 328 -74.56 -40.79 -8.55
N HIS A 329 -73.58 -41.35 -7.85
CA HIS A 329 -73.68 -42.69 -7.29
C HIS A 329 -74.74 -42.79 -6.20
N ARG A 330 -74.91 -41.77 -5.35
CA ARG A 330 -75.98 -41.73 -4.34
C ARG A 330 -77.36 -41.71 -5.01
N GLU A 331 -77.54 -40.91 -6.04
CA GLU A 331 -78.78 -40.89 -6.84
C GLU A 331 -79.04 -42.26 -7.47
N ARG A 332 -78.04 -42.86 -8.10
CA ARG A 332 -78.14 -44.20 -8.71
C ARG A 332 -78.46 -45.29 -7.68
N ARG A 333 -77.87 -45.22 -6.48
CA ARG A 333 -78.19 -46.15 -5.38
C ARG A 333 -79.66 -46.03 -4.98
N GLN A 334 -80.18 -44.81 -4.86
CA GLN A 334 -81.58 -44.55 -4.53
C GLN A 334 -82.53 -45.04 -5.64
N GLU A 335 -82.16 -44.88 -6.92
CA GLU A 335 -82.90 -45.47 -8.05
C GLU A 335 -82.97 -46.99 -7.97
N LEU A 336 -81.83 -47.64 -7.68
CA LEU A 336 -81.77 -49.09 -7.55
C LEU A 336 -82.53 -49.59 -6.33
N GLU A 337 -82.56 -48.84 -5.22
CA GLU A 337 -83.37 -49.15 -4.03
C GLU A 337 -84.88 -49.11 -4.31
N ASN A 338 -85.34 -48.12 -5.08
CA ASN A 338 -86.76 -47.93 -5.41
C ASN A 338 -87.27 -48.83 -6.54
N LYS A 339 -86.39 -49.63 -7.18
CA LYS A 339 -86.75 -50.49 -8.30
C LYS A 339 -87.50 -51.74 -7.82
N ASN A 340 -88.75 -51.89 -8.23
CA ASN A 340 -89.58 -53.05 -7.90
C ASN A 340 -89.39 -54.18 -8.93
N THR A 341 -88.88 -55.33 -8.50
CA THR A 341 -88.59 -56.50 -9.37
C THR A 341 -89.70 -57.55 -9.42
N GLY A 342 -90.80 -57.38 -8.67
CA GLY A 342 -91.84 -58.41 -8.57
C GLY A 342 -91.30 -59.77 -8.10
N ASP A 343 -91.98 -60.87 -8.45
CA ASP A 343 -91.63 -62.25 -8.05
C ASP A 343 -90.53 -62.92 -8.92
N ASN A 344 -89.83 -62.16 -9.76
CA ASN A 344 -88.79 -62.72 -10.64
C ASN A 344 -87.44 -62.85 -9.91
N LEU A 345 -87.15 -64.05 -9.40
CA LEU A 345 -85.92 -64.36 -8.64
C LEU A 345 -84.62 -64.03 -9.39
N LEU A 346 -84.59 -64.18 -10.73
CA LEU A 346 -83.37 -63.88 -11.50
C LEU A 346 -83.13 -62.37 -11.60
N GLU A 347 -84.20 -61.57 -11.68
CA GLU A 347 -84.10 -60.11 -11.71
C GLU A 347 -83.79 -59.54 -10.33
N SER A 348 -84.30 -60.14 -9.25
CA SER A 348 -83.91 -59.75 -7.89
C SER A 348 -82.43 -60.03 -7.62
N MET A 349 -81.93 -61.20 -8.02
CA MET A 349 -80.50 -61.54 -7.88
C MET A 349 -79.59 -60.59 -8.66
N LYS A 350 -79.94 -60.24 -9.91
CA LYS A 350 -79.18 -59.26 -10.70
C LYS A 350 -79.21 -57.86 -10.07
N LEU A 351 -80.35 -57.45 -9.52
CA LEU A 351 -80.49 -56.15 -8.84
C LEU A 351 -79.59 -56.09 -7.60
N ASP A 352 -79.58 -57.13 -6.78
CA ASP A 352 -78.74 -57.21 -5.58
C ASP A 352 -77.24 -57.28 -5.92
N GLU A 353 -76.86 -57.99 -6.98
CA GLU A 353 -75.49 -57.99 -7.50
C GLU A 353 -75.06 -56.60 -7.98
N THR A 354 -75.94 -55.88 -8.71
CA THR A 354 -75.68 -54.51 -9.18
C THR A 354 -75.53 -53.55 -8.01
N ARG A 355 -76.40 -53.64 -6.99
CA ARG A 355 -76.30 -52.83 -5.76
C ARG A 355 -74.98 -53.07 -5.03
N ARG A 356 -74.59 -54.34 -4.87
CA ARG A 356 -73.32 -54.69 -4.21
C ARG A 356 -72.11 -54.16 -4.98
N ASN A 357 -72.12 -54.27 -6.31
CA ASN A 357 -71.05 -53.75 -7.14
C ASN A 357 -70.98 -52.22 -7.10
N LEU A 358 -72.13 -51.53 -7.07
CA LEU A 358 -72.19 -50.08 -6.89
C LEU A 358 -71.66 -49.67 -5.51
N ASP A 359 -72.03 -50.37 -4.44
CA ASP A 359 -71.52 -50.09 -3.08
C ASP A 359 -69.99 -50.29 -2.99
N GLU A 360 -69.45 -51.36 -3.59
CA GLU A 360 -67.99 -51.59 -3.67
C GLU A 360 -67.28 -50.46 -4.47
N HIS A 361 -67.89 -49.98 -5.54
CA HIS A 361 -67.38 -48.86 -6.35
C HIS A 361 -67.42 -47.53 -5.58
N ILE A 362 -68.51 -47.25 -4.88
CA ILE A 362 -68.68 -46.07 -4.01
C ILE A 362 -67.61 -46.03 -2.93
N ASP A 363 -67.39 -47.14 -2.23
CA ASP A 363 -66.37 -47.22 -1.16
C ASP A 363 -64.96 -46.94 -1.71
N THR A 364 -64.67 -47.44 -2.91
CA THR A 364 -63.37 -47.24 -3.56
C THR A 364 -63.17 -45.79 -4.01
N VAL A 365 -64.17 -45.18 -4.65
CA VAL A 365 -64.12 -43.77 -5.07
C VAL A 365 -64.06 -42.83 -3.85
N SER A 366 -64.84 -43.10 -2.81
CA SER A 366 -64.84 -42.33 -1.56
C SER A 366 -63.47 -42.34 -0.87
N THR A 367 -62.81 -43.51 -0.82
CA THR A 367 -61.44 -43.60 -0.31
C THR A 367 -60.50 -42.72 -1.14
N ALA A 368 -60.62 -42.74 -2.46
CA ALA A 368 -59.80 -41.92 -3.33
C ALA A 368 -60.11 -40.40 -3.23
N THR A 369 -61.35 -40.02 -2.92
CA THR A 369 -61.74 -38.63 -2.58
C THR A 369 -61.00 -38.14 -1.34
N VAL A 370 -60.94 -38.96 -0.28
CA VAL A 370 -60.24 -38.59 0.97
C VAL A 370 -58.75 -38.39 0.71
N ASP A 371 -58.11 -39.31 -0.01
CA ASP A 371 -56.68 -39.22 -0.34
C ASP A 371 -56.35 -37.96 -1.17
N THR A 372 -57.17 -37.66 -2.17
CA THR A 372 -56.98 -36.48 -3.02
C THR A 372 -57.20 -35.18 -2.25
N MET A 373 -58.16 -35.14 -1.33
CA MET A 373 -58.37 -33.99 -0.43
C MET A 373 -57.20 -33.79 0.54
N GLN A 374 -56.66 -34.87 1.11
CA GLN A 374 -55.47 -34.79 1.97
C GLN A 374 -54.28 -34.22 1.19
N THR A 375 -54.00 -34.78 0.00
CA THR A 375 -52.87 -34.34 -0.83
C THR A 375 -53.01 -32.87 -1.27
N TYR A 376 -54.23 -32.43 -1.58
CA TYR A 376 -54.53 -31.02 -1.84
C TYR A 376 -54.18 -30.11 -0.64
N GLY A 377 -54.51 -30.53 0.59
CA GLY A 377 -54.13 -29.83 1.82
C GLY A 377 -52.61 -29.75 2.05
N GLU A 378 -51.90 -30.82 1.72
CA GLU A 378 -50.44 -30.86 1.81
C GLU A 378 -49.79 -29.91 0.78
N LEU A 379 -50.23 -29.94 -0.49
CA LEU A 379 -49.73 -29.08 -1.56
C LEU A 379 -50.03 -27.58 -1.32
N THR A 380 -51.16 -27.25 -0.70
CA THR A 380 -51.48 -25.87 -0.31
C THR A 380 -50.59 -25.38 0.83
N THR A 381 -50.30 -26.24 1.82
CA THR A 381 -49.32 -25.94 2.87
C THR A 381 -47.91 -25.75 2.27
N GLU A 382 -47.58 -26.58 1.28
CA GLU A 382 -46.34 -26.51 0.53
C GLU A 382 -46.19 -25.22 -0.28
N ALA A 383 -47.28 -24.75 -0.91
CA ALA A 383 -47.30 -23.47 -1.63
C ALA A 383 -46.89 -22.30 -0.72
N ILE A 384 -47.33 -22.31 0.55
CA ILE A 384 -46.94 -21.29 1.53
C ILE A 384 -45.43 -21.37 1.82
N LYS A 385 -44.87 -22.58 1.97
CA LYS A 385 -43.43 -22.76 2.18
C LYS A 385 -42.63 -22.24 0.98
N ILE A 386 -43.02 -22.61 -0.25
CA ILE A 386 -42.37 -22.15 -1.49
C ILE A 386 -42.44 -20.62 -1.60
N ARG A 387 -43.60 -20.02 -1.30
CA ARG A 387 -43.76 -18.56 -1.32
C ARG A 387 -42.88 -17.86 -0.28
N ASN A 388 -42.76 -18.42 0.92
CA ASN A 388 -41.86 -17.90 1.96
C ASN A 388 -40.40 -17.99 1.53
N MET A 389 -39.98 -19.11 0.92
CA MET A 389 -38.65 -19.25 0.31
C MET A 389 -38.43 -18.19 -0.76
N GLN A 390 -39.38 -18.01 -1.69
CA GLN A 390 -39.29 -17.00 -2.74
C GLN A 390 -39.12 -15.58 -2.18
N ALA A 391 -39.91 -15.22 -1.18
CA ALA A 391 -39.83 -13.90 -0.53
C ALA A 391 -38.48 -13.71 0.19
N ALA A 392 -37.99 -14.73 0.89
CA ALA A 392 -36.69 -14.69 1.55
C ALA A 392 -35.55 -14.52 0.53
N THR A 393 -35.53 -15.30 -0.55
CA THR A 393 -34.51 -15.21 -1.59
C THR A 393 -34.58 -13.87 -2.34
N LYS A 394 -35.78 -13.35 -2.65
CA LYS A 394 -35.93 -11.99 -3.25
C LYS A 394 -35.37 -10.91 -2.33
N LYS A 395 -35.63 -10.98 -1.02
CA LYS A 395 -35.02 -10.06 -0.04
C LYS A 395 -33.49 -10.17 0.01
N GLN A 396 -32.94 -11.37 -0.13
CA GLN A 396 -31.49 -11.57 -0.21
C GLN A 396 -30.91 -10.97 -1.50
N VAL A 397 -31.58 -11.12 -2.65
CA VAL A 397 -31.20 -10.46 -3.92
C VAL A 397 -31.17 -8.94 -3.75
N GLU A 398 -32.20 -8.36 -3.15
CA GLU A 398 -32.28 -6.92 -2.89
C GLU A 398 -31.15 -6.44 -1.96
N SER A 399 -30.87 -7.19 -0.89
CA SER A 399 -29.76 -6.92 0.02
C SER A 399 -28.42 -6.95 -0.71
N ALA A 400 -28.15 -8.01 -1.49
CA ALA A 400 -26.93 -8.13 -2.31
C ALA A 400 -26.81 -6.99 -3.32
N ARG A 401 -27.92 -6.56 -3.94
CA ARG A 401 -27.96 -5.42 -4.86
C ARG A 401 -27.67 -4.10 -4.14
N ALA A 402 -28.19 -3.91 -2.93
CA ALA A 402 -27.93 -2.72 -2.12
C ALA A 402 -26.45 -2.66 -1.68
N MET A 403 -25.88 -3.78 -1.23
CA MET A 403 -24.45 -3.88 -0.90
C MET A 403 -23.57 -3.58 -2.11
N HIS A 404 -23.88 -4.17 -3.26
CA HIS A 404 -23.16 -3.94 -4.51
C HIS A 404 -23.25 -2.48 -4.99
N SER A 405 -24.45 -1.92 -5.06
CA SER A 405 -24.67 -0.60 -5.66
C SER A 405 -24.34 0.56 -4.73
N ARG A 406 -24.70 0.45 -3.44
CA ARG A 406 -24.53 1.56 -2.48
C ARG A 406 -23.30 1.36 -1.61
N GLY A 407 -23.06 0.14 -1.15
CA GLY A 407 -21.90 -0.19 -0.30
C GLY A 407 -20.58 0.07 -1.02
N ILE A 408 -20.35 -0.61 -2.15
CA ILE A 408 -19.08 -0.49 -2.90
C ILE A 408 -18.89 0.93 -3.44
N ALA A 409 -19.93 1.56 -3.99
CA ALA A 409 -19.82 2.93 -4.51
C ALA A 409 -19.50 3.94 -3.40
N SER A 410 -20.11 3.80 -2.22
CA SER A 410 -19.80 4.63 -1.06
C SER A 410 -18.35 4.43 -0.60
N VAL A 411 -17.91 3.17 -0.48
CA VAL A 411 -16.53 2.87 -0.07
C VAL A 411 -15.54 3.37 -1.14
N ALA A 412 -15.79 3.16 -2.42
CA ALA A 412 -14.95 3.68 -3.51
C ALA A 412 -14.79 5.20 -3.44
N SER A 413 -15.89 5.93 -3.19
CA SER A 413 -15.87 7.38 -3.00
C SER A 413 -15.02 7.78 -1.78
N GLN A 414 -15.20 7.09 -0.65
CA GLN A 414 -14.40 7.34 0.55
C GLN A 414 -12.91 7.03 0.34
N LEU A 415 -12.58 5.90 -0.29
CA LEU A 415 -11.20 5.55 -0.65
C LEU A 415 -10.58 6.62 -1.55
N SER A 416 -11.32 7.13 -2.54
CA SER A 416 -10.87 8.22 -3.41
C SER A 416 -10.63 9.51 -2.63
N VAL A 417 -11.51 9.86 -1.69
CA VAL A 417 -11.34 11.05 -0.83
C VAL A 417 -10.10 10.90 0.05
N VAL A 418 -9.90 9.74 0.68
CA VAL A 418 -8.74 9.47 1.54
C VAL A 418 -7.44 9.53 0.73
N VAL A 419 -7.37 8.86 -0.42
CA VAL A 419 -6.20 8.91 -1.32
C VAL A 419 -5.87 10.35 -1.72
N THR A 420 -6.89 11.14 -2.08
CA THR A 420 -6.72 12.54 -2.48
C THR A 420 -6.27 13.41 -1.29
N ALA A 421 -6.85 13.18 -0.11
CA ALA A 421 -6.53 13.92 1.10
C ALA A 421 -5.10 13.63 1.56
N VAL A 422 -4.67 12.36 1.60
CA VAL A 422 -3.30 11.96 1.95
C VAL A 422 -2.30 12.57 0.97
N ASN A 423 -2.59 12.52 -0.34
CA ASN A 423 -1.71 13.12 -1.33
C ASN A 423 -1.63 14.66 -1.17
N SER A 424 -2.76 15.32 -0.95
CA SER A 424 -2.81 16.77 -0.74
C SER A 424 -2.08 17.16 0.54
N ALA A 425 -2.23 16.39 1.62
CA ALA A 425 -1.56 16.63 2.89
C ALA A 425 -0.04 16.47 2.75
N ALA A 426 0.42 15.40 2.08
CA ALA A 426 1.84 15.18 1.80
C ALA A 426 2.44 16.32 0.95
N ILE A 427 1.73 16.78 -0.10
CA ILE A 427 2.18 17.90 -0.95
C ILE A 427 2.23 19.20 -0.15
N ASN A 428 1.17 19.51 0.60
CA ASN A 428 1.10 20.74 1.39
C ASN A 428 2.19 20.77 2.47
N GLU A 429 2.46 19.64 3.12
CA GLU A 429 3.50 19.54 4.14
C GLU A 429 4.89 19.67 3.51
N ALA A 430 5.15 19.03 2.36
CA ALA A 430 6.38 19.21 1.61
C ALA A 430 6.60 20.67 1.16
N GLN A 431 5.55 21.34 0.65
CA GLN A 431 5.60 22.77 0.30
C GLN A 431 5.85 23.64 1.53
N SER A 432 5.20 23.35 2.66
CA SER A 432 5.39 24.10 3.89
C SER A 432 6.79 23.91 4.48
N MET A 433 7.34 22.70 4.42
CA MET A 433 8.72 22.45 4.83
C MET A 433 9.70 23.20 3.94
N ALA A 434 9.53 23.14 2.62
CA ALA A 434 10.36 23.90 1.68
C ALA A 434 10.26 25.42 1.94
N GLY A 435 9.06 25.93 2.20
CA GLY A 435 8.82 27.32 2.59
C GLY A 435 9.56 27.71 3.88
N ASN A 436 9.48 26.86 4.92
CA ASN A 436 10.20 27.08 6.18
C ASN A 436 11.73 27.03 5.99
N THR A 437 12.22 26.10 5.16
CA THR A 437 13.65 26.05 4.82
C THR A 437 14.09 27.32 4.09
N LEU A 438 13.31 27.81 3.12
CA LEU A 438 13.60 29.06 2.41
C LEU A 438 13.58 30.28 3.35
N ALA A 439 12.58 30.36 4.24
CA ALA A 439 12.48 31.44 5.22
C ALA A 439 13.67 31.44 6.20
N GLU A 440 14.07 30.26 6.66
CA GLU A 440 15.25 30.10 7.51
C GLU A 440 16.54 30.42 6.75
N MET A 441 16.65 30.05 5.47
CA MET A 441 17.80 30.39 4.63
C MET A 441 17.90 31.91 4.44
N ALA A 442 16.77 32.59 4.24
CA ALA A 442 16.71 34.04 4.18
C ALA A 442 17.12 34.68 5.53
N ARG A 443 16.65 34.13 6.66
CA ARG A 443 17.04 34.59 8.00
C ARG A 443 18.54 34.44 8.23
N VAL A 444 19.10 33.25 7.99
CA VAL A 444 20.53 32.97 8.15
C VAL A 444 21.38 33.84 7.21
N THR A 445 20.94 34.03 5.96
CA THR A 445 21.64 34.90 5.00
C THR A 445 21.67 36.35 5.49
N ASN A 446 20.55 36.84 6.04
CA ASN A 446 20.48 38.17 6.62
C ASN A 446 21.33 38.30 7.89
N ASP A 447 21.32 37.30 8.77
CA ASP A 447 22.17 37.26 9.97
C ASP A 447 23.67 37.25 9.60
N ILE A 448 24.07 36.47 8.59
CA ILE A 448 25.44 36.46 8.05
C ILE A 448 25.79 37.82 7.45
N ALA A 449 24.91 38.39 6.61
CA ALA A 449 25.13 39.69 6.00
C ALA A 449 25.24 40.80 7.07
N LYS A 450 24.43 40.74 8.12
CA LYS A 450 24.47 41.66 9.27
C LYS A 450 25.77 41.49 10.07
N ASN A 451 26.17 40.26 10.38
CA ASN A 451 27.42 39.99 11.10
C ASN A 451 28.65 40.41 10.28
N GLU A 452 28.63 40.19 8.97
CA GLU A 452 29.66 40.65 8.05
C GLU A 452 29.69 42.19 7.95
N ALA A 453 28.52 42.83 7.88
CA ALA A 453 28.42 44.30 7.91
C ALA A 453 28.94 44.88 9.24
N ILE A 454 28.64 44.25 10.37
CA ILE A 454 29.19 44.61 11.69
C ILE A 454 30.72 44.42 11.67
N ARG A 455 31.23 43.28 11.18
CA ARG A 455 32.68 43.02 11.08
C ARG A 455 33.40 44.05 10.22
N ILE A 456 32.82 44.43 9.08
CA ILE A 456 33.35 45.48 8.20
C ILE A 456 33.29 46.86 8.88
N ALA A 457 32.23 47.14 9.64
CA ALA A 457 32.11 48.38 10.40
C ALA A 457 33.14 48.46 11.54
N THR A 458 33.30 47.41 12.34
CA THR A 458 34.32 47.35 13.40
C THR A 458 35.74 47.35 12.82
N GLY A 459 35.98 46.67 11.70
CA GLY A 459 37.26 46.74 11.00
C GLY A 459 37.56 48.12 10.40
N ARG A 460 36.53 48.93 10.12
CA ARG A 460 36.69 50.35 9.76
C ARG A 460 37.00 51.23 10.98
N ASP A 461 36.48 50.90 12.16
CA ASP A 461 36.84 51.60 13.40
C ASP A 461 38.31 51.32 13.78
N ASP A 462 38.82 50.10 13.56
CA ASP A 462 40.24 49.79 13.72
C ASP A 462 41.12 50.56 12.72
N ILE A 463 40.71 50.68 11.45
CA ILE A 463 41.41 51.50 10.44
C ILE A 463 41.38 53.00 10.81
N ASN A 464 40.28 53.49 11.38
CA ASN A 464 40.18 54.88 11.84
C ASN A 464 41.07 55.13 13.07
N ASN A 465 41.16 54.18 14.00
CA ASN A 465 42.09 54.26 15.14
C ASN A 465 43.55 54.22 14.67
N ASP A 466 43.88 53.38 13.68
CA ASP A 466 45.21 53.35 13.06
C ASP A 466 45.52 54.64 12.29
N LEU A 467 44.53 55.25 11.61
CA LEU A 467 44.65 56.56 10.98
C LEU A 467 44.80 57.69 12.00
N GLU A 468 44.14 57.60 13.15
CA GLU A 468 44.29 58.55 14.26
C GLU A 468 45.68 58.42 14.90
N ALA A 469 46.20 57.20 15.07
CA ALA A 469 47.58 56.94 15.50
C ALA A 469 48.61 57.42 14.45
N MET A 470 48.34 57.26 13.15
CA MET A 470 49.17 57.82 12.08
C MET A 470 49.11 59.35 12.05
N LEU A 471 47.96 59.96 12.29
CA LEU A 471 47.80 61.41 12.42
C LEU A 471 48.55 61.95 13.64
N GLN A 472 48.58 61.20 14.74
CA GLN A 472 49.34 61.54 15.94
C GLN A 472 50.86 61.47 15.69
N ASN A 473 51.33 60.44 14.97
CA ASN A 473 52.72 60.37 14.49
C ASN A 473 53.06 61.49 13.47
N LEU A 474 52.08 61.90 12.63
CA LEU A 474 52.24 63.02 11.70
C LEU A 474 52.28 64.38 12.41
N ALA A 475 51.55 64.54 13.52
CA ALA A 475 51.65 65.71 14.38
C ALA A 475 53.04 65.80 15.04
N GLU A 476 53.59 64.67 15.47
CA GLU A 476 54.96 64.56 15.99
C GLU A 476 56.02 64.88 14.91
N PHE A 477 55.76 64.49 13.65
CA PHE A 477 56.57 64.89 12.50
C PHE A 477 56.47 66.40 12.20
N GLY A 478 55.30 67.00 12.45
CA GLY A 478 55.07 68.44 12.36
C GLY A 478 55.85 69.24 13.41
N ASP A 479 55.95 68.73 14.64
CA ASP A 479 56.79 69.33 15.69
C ASP A 479 58.29 69.21 15.37
N THR A 480 58.72 68.07 14.82
CA THR A 480 60.10 67.85 14.38
C THR A 480 60.48 68.78 13.20
N GLN A 481 59.56 69.03 12.27
CA GLN A 481 59.79 69.95 11.16
C GLN A 481 59.79 71.42 11.62
N ARG A 482 58.99 71.76 12.64
CA ARG A 482 58.99 73.08 13.27
C ARG A 482 60.30 73.34 14.01
N GLU A 483 60.80 72.35 14.74
CA GLU A 483 62.11 72.37 15.40
C GLU A 483 63.26 72.47 14.37
N ALA A 484 63.20 71.72 13.27
CA ALA A 484 64.16 71.85 12.16
C ALA A 484 64.12 73.24 11.50
N THR A 485 62.93 73.83 11.36
CA THR A 485 62.77 75.20 10.80
C THR A 485 63.30 76.25 11.78
N GLU A 486 63.17 76.03 13.09
CA GLU A 486 63.71 76.90 14.14
C GLU A 486 65.24 76.81 14.23
N ILE A 487 65.81 75.61 14.07
CA ILE A 487 67.25 75.38 13.90
C ILE A 487 67.76 76.07 12.63
N THR A 488 67.03 76.00 11.52
CA THR A 488 67.41 76.66 10.27
C THR A 488 67.30 78.19 10.39
N ARG A 489 66.30 78.71 11.11
CA ARG A 489 66.16 80.13 11.43
C ARG A 489 67.31 80.62 12.31
N SER A 490 67.66 79.88 13.35
CA SER A 490 68.81 80.16 14.22
C SER A 490 70.14 80.09 13.45
N ALA A 491 70.29 79.14 12.53
CA ALA A 491 71.45 79.05 11.64
C ALA A 491 71.53 80.24 10.67
N LEU A 492 70.40 80.70 10.12
CA LEU A 492 70.35 81.89 9.25
C LEU A 492 70.62 83.19 10.02
N GLU A 493 70.18 83.31 11.27
CA GLU A 493 70.53 84.43 12.16
C GLU A 493 72.03 84.43 12.47
N THR A 494 72.60 83.26 12.75
CA THR A 494 74.05 83.11 12.96
C THR A 494 74.84 83.42 11.68
N MET A 495 74.32 83.01 10.51
CA MET A 495 74.93 83.31 9.21
C MET A 495 74.85 84.80 8.86
N ARG A 496 73.76 85.49 9.27
CA ARG A 496 73.66 86.95 9.21
C ARG A 496 74.68 87.64 10.13
N ALA A 497 74.81 87.19 11.37
CA ALA A 497 75.80 87.73 12.31
C ALA A 497 77.24 87.55 11.76
N ASN A 498 77.54 86.39 11.17
CA ASN A 498 78.81 86.14 10.51
C ASN A 498 79.00 87.00 9.25
N LEU A 499 77.94 87.30 8.49
CA LEU A 499 78.02 88.22 7.34
C LEU A 499 78.28 89.65 7.78
N ASP A 500 77.66 90.13 8.87
CA ASP A 500 77.96 91.44 9.46
C ASP A 500 79.41 91.49 9.96
N GLU A 501 79.93 90.38 10.52
CA GLU A 501 81.33 90.27 10.95
C GLU A 501 82.30 90.24 9.75
N ILE A 502 81.93 89.58 8.66
CA ILE A 502 82.68 89.62 7.38
C ILE A 502 82.63 91.01 6.76
N GLU A 503 81.50 91.73 6.80
CA GLU A 503 81.40 93.10 6.31
C GLU A 503 82.30 94.03 7.14
N LYS A 504 82.33 93.85 8.46
CA LYS A 504 83.22 94.58 9.36
C LYS A 504 84.68 94.26 9.06
N MET A 505 85.03 92.99 8.88
CA MET A 505 86.40 92.56 8.56
C MET A 505 86.83 93.01 7.16
N ALA A 506 85.91 93.08 6.19
CA ALA A 506 86.16 93.64 4.87
C ALA A 506 86.36 95.17 4.92
N LYS A 507 85.64 95.87 5.80
CA LYS A 507 85.89 97.29 6.12
C LYS A 507 87.26 97.48 6.76
N ASP A 508 87.59 96.67 7.77
CA ASP A 508 88.90 96.73 8.45
C ASP A 508 90.03 96.45 7.45
N VAL A 509 89.88 95.46 6.54
CA VAL A 509 90.84 95.20 5.46
C VAL A 509 90.90 96.35 4.45
N GLN A 510 89.76 96.99 4.12
CA GLN A 510 89.73 98.14 3.23
C GLN A 510 90.41 99.37 3.86
N ASP A 511 90.22 99.56 5.16
CA ASP A 511 90.86 100.60 5.95
C ASP A 511 92.37 100.31 6.13
N ASP A 512 92.77 99.07 6.42
CA ASP A 512 94.18 98.64 6.44
C ASP A 512 94.84 98.77 5.06
N THR A 513 94.11 98.50 3.97
CA THR A 513 94.61 98.71 2.61
C THR A 513 94.74 100.20 2.29
N ARG A 514 93.83 101.04 2.80
CA ARG A 514 93.92 102.50 2.72
C ARG A 514 95.11 103.02 3.51
N ASP A 515 95.33 102.51 4.72
CA ASP A 515 96.47 102.87 5.57
C ASP A 515 97.77 102.36 4.94
N PHE A 516 97.78 101.18 4.34
CA PHE A 516 98.91 100.70 3.55
C PHE A 516 99.16 101.59 2.34
N ILE A 517 98.13 102.00 1.59
CA ILE A 517 98.26 102.97 0.49
C ILE A 517 98.72 104.34 0.99
N ALA A 518 98.28 104.77 2.18
CA ALA A 518 98.68 106.04 2.80
C ALA A 518 100.15 105.98 3.27
N VAL A 519 100.60 104.89 3.88
CA VAL A 519 102.01 104.66 4.25
C VAL A 519 102.88 104.49 3.00
N THR A 520 102.39 103.81 1.96
CA THR A 520 103.10 103.67 0.68
C THR A 520 103.12 105.00 -0.08
N SER A 521 102.09 105.83 0.07
CA SER A 521 102.05 107.20 -0.43
C SER A 521 102.97 108.11 0.37
N ASP A 522 103.07 107.99 1.69
CA ASP A 522 104.00 108.76 2.53
C ASP A 522 105.47 108.42 2.23
N VAL A 523 105.77 107.16 1.89
CA VAL A 523 107.11 106.74 1.44
C VAL A 523 107.41 107.18 -0.01
N LEU A 524 106.38 107.41 -0.83
CA LEU A 524 106.51 107.91 -2.22
C LEU A 524 106.32 109.44 -2.35
N ALA A 525 105.82 110.11 -1.30
CA ALA A 525 105.52 111.54 -1.24
C ALA A 525 106.51 112.33 -0.36
N GLU A 526 107.68 111.76 -0.07
CA GLU A 526 108.85 112.48 0.46
C GLU A 526 109.54 113.38 -0.61
N LYS A 527 108.74 113.94 -1.53
CA LYS A 527 109.12 115.04 -2.44
C LYS A 527 107.89 115.90 -2.77
N ASN A 528 107.89 117.09 -2.18
CA ASN A 528 107.10 118.29 -2.51
C ASN A 528 105.87 118.59 -1.62
N GLU A 529 106.15 119.14 -0.44
CA GLU A 529 105.40 120.26 0.18
C GLU A 529 105.36 121.50 -0.76
N PRO A 530 104.48 122.52 -0.60
CA PRO A 530 104.01 123.05 0.69
C PRO A 530 102.60 123.70 0.81
N GLN A 531 102.27 124.01 2.08
CA GLN A 531 101.62 125.24 2.61
C GLN A 531 100.09 125.39 2.79
N LYS A 532 99.71 125.36 4.09
CA LYS A 532 98.90 126.33 4.87
C LYS A 532 97.62 126.93 4.26
N GLU A 533 96.49 126.73 4.95
CA GLU A 533 95.84 127.78 5.75
C GLU A 533 94.64 127.25 6.57
N SER A 534 94.41 127.92 7.70
CA SER A 534 93.43 127.66 8.74
C SER A 534 92.35 128.73 8.76
N SER A 535 91.24 128.44 9.47
CA SER A 535 90.15 129.38 9.89
C SER A 535 89.04 129.56 8.84
N ASN A 536 87.76 129.76 9.13
CA ASN A 536 87.04 130.16 10.34
C ASN A 536 85.51 129.99 10.06
N THR A 537 84.74 129.35 10.96
CA THR A 537 83.66 129.93 11.79
C THR A 537 82.23 130.14 11.22
N THR A 538 81.26 129.73 12.06
CA THR A 538 79.97 130.38 12.43
C THR A 538 78.63 129.91 11.83
N SER A 539 77.88 129.10 12.61
CA SER A 539 76.48 129.27 13.12
C SER A 539 75.30 129.47 12.12
N PRO A 540 74.00 129.48 12.53
CA PRO A 540 73.34 129.17 13.81
C PRO A 540 72.07 128.27 13.72
N PHE A 541 71.60 127.80 14.88
CA PHE A 541 70.21 127.48 15.29
C PHE A 541 69.07 127.33 14.25
N LYS A 542 68.36 126.19 14.37
CA LYS A 542 66.90 125.94 14.52
C LYS A 542 66.54 124.64 13.78
N LEU A 543 65.82 123.67 14.34
CA LEU A 543 65.00 123.56 15.55
C LEU A 543 64.96 122.08 15.97
#